data_AF-A0A2N7Z0X5-F1
#
_entry.id   AF-A0A2N7Z0X5-F1
#
_cell.length_a   1.000
_cell.length_b   1.000
_cell.length_c   1.000
_cell.angle_alpha   90.00
_cell.angle_beta   90.00
_cell.angle_gamma   90.00
#
_symmetry.space_group_name_H-M   'P 1'
#
loop_
_entity.id
_entity.type
_entity.pdbx_description
1 polymer ?
#
loop_
_entity_poly.entity_id
_entity_poly.type
_entity_poly.pdbx_seq_one_letter_code
_entity_poly.pdbx_strand_id
1 'polypeptide(L)'
;MENLNSPEHVQYLVDGTVVEIGEAKTEMDAEKAASHMKGYISALRYSNVIDHALFKPSDDKLDRALVDWHRKNDALPSEREDTDV
;
A
#
# COMPACT_ATOMS: atom_id res chain seq x y z
N MET A 1 -1.72 -22.71 15.17
CA MET A 1 -1.15 -22.18 13.91
C MET A 1 -2.05 -21.04 13.49
N GLU A 2 -1.53 -19.83 13.31
CA GLU A 2 -2.29 -18.76 12.66
C GLU A 2 -2.59 -19.17 11.22
N ASN A 3 -3.83 -19.00 10.78
CA ASN A 3 -4.17 -19.19 9.39
C ASN A 3 -3.70 -17.97 8.60
N LEU A 4 -2.48 -18.08 8.05
CA LEU A 4 -1.85 -17.01 7.28
C LEU A 4 -2.59 -16.70 5.96
N ASN A 5 -3.60 -17.48 5.60
CA ASN A 5 -4.45 -17.24 4.44
C ASN A 5 -5.90 -16.98 4.85
N SER A 6 -6.13 -16.36 6.01
CA SER A 6 -7.46 -15.88 6.39
C SER A 6 -7.66 -14.43 5.95
N PRO A 7 -8.90 -14.00 5.63
CA PRO A 7 -9.18 -12.60 5.28
C PRO A 7 -8.72 -11.62 6.36
N GLU A 8 -8.80 -11.99 7.63
CA GLU A 8 -8.36 -11.17 8.77
C GLU A 8 -6.84 -10.98 8.78
N HIS A 9 -6.07 -12.04 8.50
CA HIS A 9 -4.62 -11.93 8.40
C HIS A 9 -4.21 -11.03 7.23
N VAL A 10 -4.87 -11.16 6.08
CA VAL A 10 -4.61 -10.30 4.93
C VAL A 10 -4.96 -8.84 5.27
N GLN A 11 -6.07 -8.60 5.97
CA GLN A 11 -6.46 -7.26 6.38
C GLN A 11 -5.44 -6.64 7.34
N TYR A 12 -4.92 -7.41 8.29
CA TYR A 12 -3.83 -6.99 9.17
C TYR A 12 -2.58 -6.57 8.38
N LEU A 13 -2.17 -7.38 7.40
CA LEU A 13 -1.02 -7.07 6.54
C LEU A 13 -1.27 -5.80 5.71
N VAL A 14 -2.48 -5.64 5.13
CA VAL A 14 -2.86 -4.43 4.38
C VAL A 14 -2.74 -3.20 5.26
N ASP A 15 -3.28 -3.23 6.48
CA ASP A 15 -3.23 -2.07 7.37
C ASP A 15 -1.78 -1.72 7.76
N GLY A 16 -0.91 -2.72 7.94
CA GLY A 16 0.53 -2.51 8.11
C GLY A 16 1.19 -1.87 6.88
N THR A 17 0.87 -2.35 5.68
CA THR A 17 1.39 -1.78 4.42
C THR A 17 0.91 -0.34 4.19
N VAL A 18 -0.32 0.03 4.60
CA VAL A 18 -0.79 1.41 4.52
C VAL A 18 0.10 2.35 5.36
N VAL A 19 0.51 1.91 6.55
CA VAL A 19 1.46 2.67 7.39
C VAL A 19 2.81 2.78 6.69
N GLU A 20 3.34 1.68 6.15
CA GLU A 20 4.60 1.66 5.40
C GLU A 20 4.59 2.63 4.20
N ILE A 21 3.50 2.64 3.43
CA ILE A 21 3.29 3.60 2.33
C ILE A 21 3.32 5.04 2.87
N GLY A 22 2.60 5.33 3.94
CA GLY A 22 2.53 6.68 4.53
C GLY A 22 3.86 7.22 5.08
N GLU A 23 4.79 6.32 5.42
CA GLU A 23 6.12 6.61 5.94
C GLU A 23 7.22 6.52 4.86
N ALA A 24 6.89 6.09 3.64
CA ALA A 24 7.83 5.95 2.55
C ALA A 24 8.50 7.30 2.21
N LYS A 25 9.83 7.27 2.03
CA LYS A 25 10.64 8.46 1.75
C LYS A 25 10.65 8.85 0.28
N THR A 26 10.37 7.90 -0.60
CA THR A 26 10.37 8.09 -2.05
C THR A 26 9.11 7.50 -2.65
N GLU A 27 8.70 8.02 -3.80
CA GLU A 27 7.58 7.49 -4.58
C GLU A 27 7.79 6.02 -4.92
N MET A 28 9.00 5.67 -5.35
CA MET A 28 9.37 4.29 -5.66
C MET A 28 9.20 3.35 -4.47
N ASP A 29 9.51 3.78 -3.24
CA ASP A 29 9.33 2.95 -2.04
C ASP A 29 7.84 2.76 -1.73
N ALA A 30 7.03 3.82 -1.85
CA ALA A 30 5.58 3.76 -1.66
C ALA A 30 4.92 2.82 -2.68
N GLU A 31 5.26 2.97 -3.97
CA GLU A 31 4.77 2.13 -5.05
C GLU A 31 5.18 0.67 -4.89
N LYS A 32 6.41 0.42 -4.45
CA LYS A 32 6.92 -0.93 -4.21
C LYS A 32 6.16 -1.63 -3.09
N ALA A 33 5.93 -0.96 -1.96
CA ALA A 33 5.16 -1.51 -0.84
C ALA A 33 3.73 -1.87 -1.28
N ALA A 34 3.04 -0.96 -1.97
CA ALA A 34 1.71 -1.20 -2.51
C ALA A 34 1.69 -2.36 -3.52
N SER A 35 2.65 -2.40 -4.44
CA SER A 35 2.74 -3.42 -5.49
C SER A 35 3.00 -4.81 -4.93
N HIS A 36 3.88 -4.94 -3.94
CA HIS A 36 4.14 -6.21 -3.27
C HIS A 36 2.88 -6.76 -2.60
N MET A 37 2.14 -5.91 -1.87
CA MET A 37 0.94 -6.35 -1.17
C MET A 37 -0.20 -6.71 -2.14
N LYS A 38 -0.39 -5.93 -3.21
CA LYS A 38 -1.33 -6.25 -4.29
C LYS A 38 -0.97 -7.55 -5.02
N GLY A 39 0.32 -7.82 -5.21
CA GLY A 39 0.81 -9.07 -5.76
C GLY A 39 0.47 -10.28 -4.88
N TYR A 40 0.64 -10.14 -3.57
CA TYR A 40 0.27 -11.15 -2.59
C TYR A 40 -1.26 -11.41 -2.59
N ILE A 41 -2.09 -10.37 -2.55
CA ILE A 41 -3.55 -10.48 -2.66
C ILE A 41 -3.95 -11.19 -3.96
N SER A 42 -3.30 -10.85 -5.07
CA SER A 42 -3.55 -11.49 -6.37
C SER A 42 -3.22 -12.99 -6.33
N ALA A 43 -2.12 -13.39 -5.71
CA ALA A 43 -1.76 -14.80 -5.55
C ALA A 43 -2.79 -15.59 -4.72
N LEU A 44 -3.35 -14.98 -3.67
CA LEU A 44 -4.42 -15.58 -2.86
C LEU A 44 -5.73 -15.73 -3.64
N ARG A 45 -6.05 -14.75 -4.50
CA ARG A 45 -7.20 -14.83 -5.42
C ARG A 45 -7.02 -15.98 -6.41
N TYR A 46 -5.86 -16.06 -7.07
CA TYR A 46 -5.58 -17.11 -8.06
C TYR A 46 -5.58 -18.52 -7.46
N SER A 47 -5.19 -18.65 -6.19
CA SER A 47 -5.22 -19.94 -5.49
C SER A 47 -6.61 -20.33 -4.96
N ASN A 48 -7.65 -19.52 -5.20
CA ASN A 48 -9.02 -19.71 -4.72
C ASN A 48 -9.10 -19.91 -3.19
N VAL A 49 -8.15 -19.34 -2.44
CA VAL A 49 -8.10 -19.52 -0.98
C VAL A 49 -9.11 -18.59 -0.30
N ILE A 50 -9.37 -17.42 -0.90
CA ILE A 50 -10.32 -16.40 -0.43
C ILE A 50 -11.05 -15.80 -1.64
N ASP A 51 -12.35 -15.55 -1.50
CA ASP A 51 -13.20 -14.93 -2.53
C ASP A 51 -12.72 -13.51 -2.91
N HIS A 52 -12.73 -13.21 -4.21
CA HIS A 52 -12.39 -11.90 -4.75
C HIS A 52 -13.16 -10.75 -4.07
N ALA A 53 -14.45 -10.95 -3.79
CA ALA A 53 -15.28 -9.93 -3.15
C ALA A 53 -14.74 -9.48 -1.78
N LEU A 54 -14.04 -10.38 -1.07
CA LEU A 54 -13.46 -10.10 0.25
C LEU A 54 -12.19 -9.26 0.17
N PHE A 55 -11.53 -9.23 -0.99
CA PHE A 55 -10.26 -8.50 -1.17
C PHE A 55 -10.38 -7.17 -1.89
N LYS A 56 -11.52 -6.88 -2.52
CA LYS A 56 -11.73 -5.58 -3.18
C LYS A 56 -11.49 -4.39 -2.22
N PRO A 57 -12.01 -4.40 -0.97
CA PRO A 57 -11.74 -3.32 -0.02
C PRO A 57 -10.25 -3.15 0.31
N SER A 58 -9.47 -4.24 0.28
CA SER A 58 -8.02 -4.21 0.52
C SER A 58 -7.26 -3.54 -0.62
N ASP A 59 -7.63 -3.82 -1.88
CA ASP A 59 -7.04 -3.13 -3.04
C ASP A 59 -7.34 -1.62 -3.00
N ASP A 60 -8.61 -1.26 -2.75
CA ASP A 60 -9.05 0.13 -2.69
C ASP A 60 -8.32 0.91 -1.58
N LYS A 61 -8.05 0.26 -0.43
CA LYS A 61 -7.24 0.83 0.66
C LYS A 61 -5.82 1.15 0.23
N LEU A 62 -5.16 0.23 -0.50
CA LEU A 62 -3.78 0.43 -0.96
C LEU A 62 -3.68 1.53 -2.01
N ASP A 63 -4.65 1.59 -2.94
CA ASP A 63 -4.75 2.69 -3.92
C ASP A 63 -4.96 4.03 -3.23
N ARG A 64 -5.83 4.05 -2.21
CA ARG A 64 -6.06 5.27 -1.45
C ARG A 64 -4.81 5.73 -0.70
N ALA A 65 -4.05 4.80 -0.12
CA ALA A 65 -2.81 5.11 0.57
C ALA A 65 -1.78 5.77 -0.35
N LEU A 66 -1.61 5.26 -1.58
CA LEU A 66 -0.76 5.90 -2.58
C LEU A 66 -1.23 7.32 -2.92
N VAL A 67 -2.53 7.49 -3.20
CA VAL A 67 -3.10 8.81 -3.50
C VAL A 67 -2.87 9.80 -2.35
N ASP A 68 -3.06 9.37 -1.11
CA ASP A 68 -2.86 10.22 0.05
C ASP A 68 -1.37 10.51 0.31
N TRP A 69 -0.48 9.56 0.00
CA TRP A 69 0.98 9.80 0.01
C TRP A 69 1.38 10.85 -1.03
N HIS A 70 0.92 10.73 -2.29
CA HIS A 70 1.18 11.73 -3.33
C HIS A 70 0.68 13.11 -2.92
N ARG A 71 -0.56 13.21 -2.43
CA ARG A 71 -1.10 14.48 -1.94
C ARG A 71 -0.25 15.10 -0.84
N LYS A 72 0.27 14.30 0.08
CA LYS A 72 1.12 14.79 1.17
C LYS A 72 2.47 15.27 0.65
N ASN A 73 3.10 14.54 -0.26
CA ASN A 73 4.47 14.82 -0.71
C ASN A 73 4.54 15.82 -1.86
N ASP A 74 3.55 15.83 -2.76
CA ASP A 74 3.45 16.79 -3.86
C ASP A 74 2.94 18.16 -3.39
N ALA A 75 2.20 18.21 -2.28
CA ALA A 75 1.78 19.47 -1.65
C ALA A 75 2.85 20.10 -0.75
N LEU A 76 3.94 19.38 -0.45
CA LEU A 76 5.11 20.02 0.16
C LEU A 76 5.73 20.92 -0.92
N PRO A 77 5.90 22.23 -0.67
CA PRO A 77 6.69 23.05 -1.56
C PRO A 77 8.02 22.33 -1.70
N SER A 78 8.39 22.01 -2.93
CA SER A 78 9.72 21.61 -3.29
C SER A 78 10.68 22.56 -2.57
N GLU A 79 11.34 22.11 -1.51
CA GLU A 79 12.57 22.73 -1.00
C GLU A 79 13.65 22.52 -2.08
N ARG A 80 13.43 23.10 -3.25
CA ARG A 80 14.45 23.31 -4.26
C ARG A 80 15.21 24.51 -3.75
N GLU A 81 16.34 24.20 -3.11
CA GLU A 81 17.58 24.97 -3.15
C GLU A 81 17.39 26.45 -3.52
N ASP A 82 16.94 27.26 -2.57
CA ASP A 82 17.33 28.68 -2.53
C ASP A 82 18.76 28.77 -1.98
N THR A 83 19.72 28.23 -2.72
CA THR A 83 21.12 28.65 -2.64
C THR A 83 21.39 29.53 -3.85
N ASP A 84 20.78 30.71 -3.82
CA ASP A 84 21.14 31.82 -4.70
C ASP A 84 22.03 32.82 -3.93
N VAL A 85 23.23 33.01 -4.50
CA VAL A 85 24.26 34.07 -4.33
C VAL A 85 25.27 33.95 -3.18
#